data_AF-A0A4R1QBS9-F1
#
_entry.id   AF-A0A4R1QBS9-F1
#
_cell.length_a   1.000
_cell.length_b   1.000
_cell.length_c   1.000
_cell.angle_alpha   90.00
_cell.angle_beta   90.00
_cell.angle_gamma   90.00
#
_symmetry.space_group_name_H-M   'P 1'
#
loop_
_entity.id
_entity.type
_entity.pdbx_description
1 polymer ?
#
loop_
_entity_poly.entity_id
_entity_poly.type
_entity_poly.pdbx_seq_one_letter_code
_entity_poly.pdbx_strand_id
1 'polypeptide(L)' 'MADEQLDEVFVKLKDMLHSLKYGSITIIVQDGKIIQLEKQEKVRIK' A
#
# COMPACT_ATOMS: atom_id res chain seq x y z
N MET A 1 3.58 15.60 -13.75
CA MET A 1 3.19 16.01 -12.39
C MET A 1 2.22 15.01 -11.73
N ALA A 2 1.15 14.55 -12.39
CA ALA A 2 0.27 13.52 -11.80
C ALA A 2 0.88 12.10 -11.85
N ASP A 3 1.63 11.79 -12.91
CA ASP A 3 2.21 10.44 -13.09
C ASP A 3 3.34 10.13 -12.09
N GLU A 4 4.16 11.10 -11.71
CA GLU A 4 5.26 10.91 -10.75
C GLU A 4 4.77 10.50 -9.35
N GLN A 5 3.61 11.03 -8.91
CA GLN A 5 3.02 10.63 -7.63
C GLN A 5 2.53 9.19 -7.65
N LEU A 6 1.99 8.73 -8.79
CA LEU A 6 1.57 7.35 -8.95
C LEU A 6 2.77 6.41 -8.90
N ASP A 7 3.86 6.75 -9.59
CA ASP A 7 5.08 5.94 -9.62
C ASP A 7 5.69 5.77 -8.23
N GLU A 8 5.79 6.84 -7.43
CA GLU A 8 6.26 6.74 -6.04
C GLU A 8 5.37 5.84 -5.18
N VAL A 9 4.06 5.92 -5.35
CA VAL A 9 3.11 5.08 -4.61
C VAL A 9 3.26 3.61 -5.03
N PHE A 10 3.47 3.33 -6.32
CA PHE A 10 3.70 1.98 -6.81
C PHE A 10 4.97 1.36 -6.23
N VAL A 11 6.06 2.14 -6.12
CA VAL A 11 7.30 1.68 -5.49
C VAL A 11 7.06 1.32 -4.02
N LYS A 12 6.40 2.20 -3.25
CA LYS A 12 6.06 1.93 -1.85
C LYS A 12 5.14 0.72 -1.69
N LEU A 13 4.12 0.60 -2.54
CA LEU A 13 3.18 -0.52 -2.52
C LEU A 13 3.91 -1.84 -2.80
N LYS A 14 4.84 -1.84 -3.75
CA LYS A 14 5.65 -3.03 -4.08
C LYS A 14 6.48 -3.50 -2.89
N ASP A 15 7.13 -2.58 -2.17
CA ASP A 15 7.89 -2.90 -0.96
C ASP A 15 7.00 -3.39 0.18
N MET A 16 5.83 -2.79 0.35
CA MET A 16 4.84 -3.22 1.35
C MET A 16 4.34 -4.64 1.06
N LEU A 17 4.07 -4.96 -0.21
CA LEU A 17 3.68 -6.32 -0.63
C LEU A 17 4.80 -7.33 -0.43
N HIS A 18 6.05 -6.96 -0.74
CA HIS A 18 7.20 -7.85 -0.55
C HIS A 18 7.45 -8.21 0.91
N SER A 19 7.19 -7.27 1.83
CA SER A 19 7.34 -7.49 3.27
C SER A 19 6.12 -8.15 3.93
N LEU A 20 4.95 -8.15 3.27
CA LEU A 20 3.70 -8.69 3.81
C LEU A 20 3.69 -10.22 3.67
N LYS A 21 3.96 -10.94 4.77
CA LYS A 21 3.91 -12.42 4.78
C LYS A 21 2.48 -12.96 4.81
N TYR A 22 1.63 -12.34 5.63
CA TYR A 22 0.22 -12.68 5.79
C TYR A 22 -0.56 -11.43 6.14
N GLY A 23 -1.56 -11.06 5.35
CA GLY A 23 -2.26 -9.81 5.59
C GLY A 23 -3.04 -9.30 4.38
N SER A 24 -3.42 -8.03 4.46
CA SER A 24 -4.06 -7.28 3.39
C SER A 24 -3.51 -5.86 3.34
N ILE A 25 -3.46 -5.27 2.15
CA ILE A 25 -3.15 -3.85 1.99
C ILE A 25 -4.43 -3.17 1.47
N THR A 26 -4.87 -2.13 2.15
CA THR A 26 -6.03 -1.32 1.76
C THR A 26 -5.55 0.02 1.23
N ILE A 27 -6.03 0.39 0.04
CA ILE A 27 -5.72 1.68 -0.58
C ILE A 27 -6.99 2.50 -0.63
N ILE A 28 -6.95 3.73 -0.13
CA ILE A 28 -8.07 4.66 -0.16
C ILE A 28 -7.76 5.75 -1.18
N VAL A 29 -8.66 5.90 -2.15
CA VAL A 29 -8.55 6.87 -3.24
C VAL A 29 -9.74 7.82 -3.15
N GLN A 30 -9.46 9.13 -3.13
CA GLN A 30 -10.47 10.18 -3.17
C GLN A 30 -10.03 11.27 -4.14
N ASP A 31 -10.98 11.83 -4.90
CA ASP A 31 -10.73 12.87 -5.90
C ASP A 31 -9.61 12.54 -6.90
N GLY A 32 -9.51 11.26 -7.29
CA GLY A 32 -8.49 10.76 -8.22
C GLY A 32 -7.07 10.70 -7.63
N LYS A 33 -6.90 10.88 -6.32
CA LYS A 33 -5.62 10.80 -5.62
C LYS A 33 -5.65 9.74 -4.53
N ILE A 34 -4.52 9.07 -4.36
CA ILE A 34 -4.34 8.12 -3.27
C ILE A 34 -4.13 8.91 -1.99
N ILE A 35 -5.05 8.78 -1.04
CA ILE A 35 -5.01 9.52 0.23
C ILE A 35 -4.48 8.67 1.38
N GLN A 36 -4.59 7.34 1.28
CA GLN A 36 -4.20 6.44 2.37
C GLN A 36 -3.80 5.06 1.86
N LEU A 37 -2.80 4.49 2.52
CA LEU A 37 -2.33 3.11 2.34
C LEU A 37 -2.24 2.47 3.73
N GLU A 38 -3.06 1.46 3.98
CA GLU A 38 -3.03 0.69 5.23
C GLU A 38 -2.50 -0.71 4.99
N LYS A 39 -1.51 -1.13 5.78
CA LYS A 39 -1.02 -2.51 5.82
C LYS A 39 -1.59 -3.20 7.05
N GLN A 40 -2.38 -4.25 6.88
CA GLN A 40 -2.81 -5.12 7.96
C GLN A 40 -2.05 -6.43 7.89
N GLU A 41 -1.21 -6.72 8.87
CA GLU A 41 -0.51 -8.00 8.99
C GLU A 41 -1.20 -8.91 10.00
N LYS A 42 -1.60 -10.11 9.57
CA LYS A 42 -2.06 -11.16 10.48
C LYS A 42 -0.85 -11.83 11.10
N VAL A 43 -0.45 -11.35 12.27
CA VAL A 43 0.57 -12.03 13.09
C VAL A 43 -0.08 -13.23 13.77
N ARG A 44 0.28 -14.44 13.33
CA ARG A 44 -0.05 -15.68 14.04
C ARG A 44 1.03 -15.91 15.09
N ILE A 45 0.69 -15.68 16.36
CA ILE A 45 1.50 -16.14 17.48
C ILE A 45 1.06 -17.59 17.75
N LYS A 46 2.02 -18.53 17.74
CA LYS A 46 1.80 -19.92 18.18
C LYS A 46 2.10 -20.04 19.66
#